data_AF-A0A1Q3M8D8-F1
#
_entry.id   AF-A0A1Q3M8D8-F1
#
_cell.length_a   1.000
_cell.length_b   1.000
_cell.length_c   1.000
_cell.angle_alpha   90.00
_cell.angle_beta   90.00
_cell.angle_gamma   90.00
#
_symmetry.space_group_name_H-M   'P 1'
#
loop_
_entity.id
_entity.type
_entity.pdbx_description
1 polymer ?
#
loop_
_entity_poly.entity_id
_entity_poly.type
_entity_poly.pdbx_seq_one_letter_code
_entity_poly.pdbx_strand_id
1 'polypeptide(L)'
;MEFKVIRTREQYQAYLDEVHSLIMLNPTIGSPESDQLELLSVLIEDYENKQYPIEAPDPIDAILFRMHEKGLKQADLAPYFGTTSRVSEVLNRKRALTVDMIRALSIGLGLSVETLIGLSNSKNTLDKNNIDWSKFPVKEMKNRGWLKTLLSNTTDSTESIIQKYIAQSGLQIGAASFKRKLSGDAQTPNTMYALYAWLARVILQAREKKDILGKYDPNLINNGFLRELAQLSWFEHGPILAIEYLEKHGIAVIIEPHLKGTHLDGAALKDS
;
A
#
# COMPACT_ATOMS: atom_id res chain seq x y z
N MET A 1 36.00 -1.68 11.08
CA MET A 1 34.82 -1.59 11.96
C MET A 1 33.68 -2.36 11.29
N GLU A 2 32.82 -3.06 12.01
CA GLU A 2 31.68 -3.77 11.38
C GLU A 2 30.44 -2.86 11.41
N PHE A 3 30.00 -2.39 10.24
CA PHE A 3 28.82 -1.51 10.11
C PHE A 3 27.53 -2.31 10.23
N LYS A 4 26.55 -1.74 10.92
CA LYS A 4 25.24 -2.37 11.16
C LYS A 4 24.13 -1.39 10.79
N VAL A 5 22.94 -1.93 10.55
CA VAL A 5 21.75 -1.13 10.30
C VAL A 5 21.53 -0.12 11.43
N ILE A 6 21.33 1.15 11.07
CA ILE A 6 21.13 2.24 12.01
C ILE A 6 19.75 2.09 12.67
N ARG A 7 19.71 2.12 14.00
CA ARG A 7 18.46 2.02 14.80
C ARG A 7 18.30 3.16 15.78
N THR A 8 19.38 3.88 16.10
CA THR A 8 19.36 4.99 17.05
C THR A 8 20.00 6.25 16.45
N ARG A 9 19.68 7.40 17.03
CA ARG A 9 20.18 8.70 16.55
C ARG A 9 21.68 8.85 16.78
N GLU A 10 22.21 8.21 17.81
CA GLU A 10 23.64 8.19 18.13
C GLU A 10 24.43 7.43 17.06
N GLN A 11 23.89 6.29 16.58
CA GLN A 11 24.50 5.54 15.47
C GLN A 11 24.48 6.34 14.17
N TYR A 12 23.37 7.03 13.90
CA TYR A 12 23.23 7.92 12.76
C TYR A 12 24.28 9.04 12.76
N GLN A 13 24.45 9.73 13.90
CA GLN A 13 25.43 10.79 14.02
C GLN A 13 26.87 10.27 13.86
N ALA A 14 27.19 9.15 14.49
CA ALA A 14 28.52 8.54 14.35
C ALA A 14 28.84 8.17 12.90
N TYR A 15 27.85 7.72 12.12
CA TYR A 15 28.04 7.35 10.73
C TYR A 15 28.16 8.58 9.82
N LEU A 16 27.45 9.68 10.12
CA LEU A 16 27.66 10.96 9.44
C LEU A 16 29.06 11.52 9.66
N ASP A 17 29.56 11.46 10.90
CA ASP A 17 30.90 11.94 11.23
C ASP A 17 31.99 11.11 10.52
N GLU A 18 31.78 9.80 10.40
CA GLU A 18 32.65 8.88 9.66
C GLU A 18 32.62 9.17 8.15
N VAL A 19 31.43 9.35 7.55
CA VAL A 19 31.26 9.75 6.15
C VAL A 19 31.99 11.06 5.87
N HIS A 20 31.85 12.06 6.75
CA HIS A 20 32.53 13.33 6.60
C HIS A 20 34.05 13.16 6.62
N SER A 21 34.56 12.31 7.51
CA SER A 21 35.99 11.98 7.59
C SER A 21 36.50 11.27 6.33
N LEU A 22 35.73 10.32 5.79
CA LEU A 22 36.06 9.60 4.56
C LEU A 22 36.04 10.51 3.32
N ILE A 23 35.07 11.42 3.22
CA ILE A 23 35.01 12.41 2.12
C ILE A 23 36.25 13.30 2.12
N MET A 24 36.73 13.73 3.30
CA MET A 24 37.94 14.56 3.42
C MET A 24 39.21 13.84 2.97
N LEU A 25 39.24 12.51 3.02
CA LEU A 25 40.34 11.69 2.49
C LEU A 25 40.32 11.57 0.97
N ASN A 26 39.21 11.93 0.32
CA ASN A 26 38.99 11.87 -1.12
C ASN A 26 39.44 10.54 -1.74
N PRO A 27 38.86 9.39 -1.31
CA PRO A 27 39.33 8.08 -1.66
C PRO A 27 39.18 7.80 -3.16
N THR A 28 40.12 7.03 -3.71
CA THR A 28 40.04 6.57 -5.10
C THR A 28 38.93 5.53 -5.24
N ILE A 29 38.17 5.59 -6.34
CA ILE A 29 37.10 4.64 -6.64
C ILE A 29 37.64 3.21 -6.61
N GLY A 30 36.95 2.33 -5.87
CA GLY A 30 37.33 0.93 -5.68
C GLY A 30 38.40 0.70 -4.60
N SER A 31 38.76 1.73 -3.82
CA SER A 31 39.53 1.52 -2.58
C SER A 31 38.61 1.05 -1.44
N PRO A 32 39.17 0.42 -0.40
CA PRO A 32 38.39 0.02 0.79
C PRO A 32 37.62 1.18 1.43
N GLU A 33 38.19 2.38 1.40
CA GLU A 33 37.59 3.60 1.94
C GLU A 33 36.42 4.09 1.06
N SER A 34 36.52 3.90 -0.27
CA SER A 34 35.42 4.17 -1.21
C SER A 34 34.26 3.20 -0.99
N ASP A 35 34.55 1.90 -0.84
CA ASP A 35 33.53 0.88 -0.58
C ASP A 35 32.84 1.11 0.79
N GLN A 36 33.62 1.54 1.78
CA GLN A 36 33.13 1.91 3.10
C GLN A 36 32.22 3.15 3.03
N LEU A 37 32.60 4.16 2.25
CA LEU A 37 31.80 5.36 2.03
C LEU A 37 30.45 4.99 1.37
N GLU A 38 30.47 4.15 0.34
CA GLU A 38 29.26 3.68 -0.35
C GLU A 38 28.32 2.92 0.60
N LEU A 39 28.87 1.99 1.39
CA LEU A 39 28.09 1.24 2.38
C LEU A 39 27.45 2.17 3.42
N LEU A 40 28.20 3.13 3.94
CA LEU A 40 27.68 4.10 4.91
C LEU A 40 26.59 4.98 4.30
N SER A 41 26.75 5.43 3.06
CA SER A 41 25.72 6.18 2.34
C SER A 41 24.41 5.40 2.24
N VAL A 42 24.45 4.12 1.89
CA VAL A 42 23.24 3.27 1.82
C VAL A 42 22.58 3.11 3.20
N LEU A 43 23.37 2.92 4.27
CA LEU A 43 22.83 2.77 5.62
C LEU A 43 22.18 4.05 6.16
N ILE A 44 22.78 5.20 5.84
CA ILE A 44 22.26 6.52 6.20
C ILE A 44 20.97 6.79 5.42
N GLU A 45 20.97 6.55 4.11
CA GLU A 45 19.79 6.72 3.25
C GLU A 45 18.61 5.86 3.72
N ASP A 46 18.83 4.58 4.04
CA ASP A 46 17.79 3.69 4.57
C ASP A 46 17.21 4.20 5.91
N TYR A 47 18.05 4.78 6.78
CA TYR A 47 17.60 5.36 8.04
C TYR A 47 16.83 6.66 7.84
N GLU A 48 17.34 7.58 7.03
CA GLU A 48 16.70 8.85 6.71
C GLU A 48 15.34 8.64 6.04
N ASN A 49 15.25 7.75 5.06
CA ASN A 49 13.98 7.41 4.41
C ASN A 49 12.91 6.86 5.39
N LYS A 50 13.34 6.22 6.48
CA LYS A 50 12.45 5.71 7.54
C LYS A 50 12.06 6.76 8.57
N GLN A 51 12.98 7.64 8.95
CA GLN A 51 12.76 8.63 10.03
C GLN A 51 12.27 9.99 9.52
N TYR A 52 12.73 10.39 8.34
CA TYR A 52 12.42 11.65 7.67
C TYR A 52 11.92 11.36 6.25
N PRO A 53 10.75 10.71 6.11
CA PRO A 53 10.17 10.48 4.79
C PRO A 53 10.02 11.82 4.08
N ILE A 54 10.58 11.93 2.87
CA ILE A 54 10.40 13.12 2.04
C ILE A 54 8.91 13.18 1.70
N GLU A 55 8.19 14.09 2.35
CA GLU A 55 6.80 14.33 2.03
C GLU A 55 6.72 14.94 0.63
N ALA A 56 5.75 14.45 -0.14
CA ALA A 56 5.33 15.08 -1.37
C ALA A 56 5.14 16.58 -1.13
N PRO A 57 5.76 17.48 -1.92
CA PRO A 57 5.41 18.88 -1.81
C PRO A 57 3.92 19.02 -2.11
N ASP A 58 3.20 19.73 -1.25
CA ASP A 58 1.80 20.05 -1.47
C ASP A 58 1.65 20.67 -2.87
N PRO A 59 0.65 20.25 -3.68
CA PRO A 59 0.50 20.74 -5.05
C PRO A 59 0.49 22.28 -5.15
N ILE A 60 -0.03 22.97 -4.14
CA ILE A 60 -0.06 24.43 -4.10
C ILE A 60 1.32 24.99 -3.81
N ASP A 61 2.06 24.38 -2.88
CA ASP A 61 3.44 24.80 -2.58
C ASP A 61 4.36 24.60 -3.79
N ALA A 62 4.16 23.52 -4.56
CA ALA A 62 4.87 23.31 -5.83
C ALA A 62 4.54 24.39 -6.87
N ILE A 63 3.28 24.83 -6.96
CA ILE A 63 2.86 25.93 -7.83
C ILE A 63 3.50 27.24 -7.38
N LEU A 64 3.43 27.57 -6.08
CA LEU A 64 4.01 28.79 -5.51
C LEU A 64 5.53 28.84 -5.70
N PHE A 65 6.21 27.72 -5.50
CA PHE A 65 7.64 27.59 -5.76
C PHE A 65 7.96 27.89 -7.22
N ARG A 66 7.24 27.27 -8.16
CA ARG A 66 7.44 27.48 -9.60
C ARG A 66 7.09 28.90 -10.05
N MET A 67 6.12 29.55 -9.40
CA MET A 67 5.85 30.97 -9.61
C MET A 67 7.02 31.84 -9.17
N HIS A 68 7.58 31.57 -7.99
CA HIS A 68 8.74 32.31 -7.47
C HIS A 68 9.96 32.16 -8.38
N GLU A 69 10.29 30.94 -8.80
CA GLU A 69 11.39 30.66 -9.73
C GLU A 69 11.26 31.42 -11.05
N LYS A 70 10.04 31.53 -11.58
CA LYS A 70 9.75 32.20 -12.86
C LYS A 70 9.38 33.68 -12.71
N GLY A 71 9.38 34.23 -11.50
CA GLY A 71 8.97 35.61 -11.22
C GLY A 71 7.50 35.93 -11.57
N LEU A 72 6.62 34.93 -11.54
CA LEU A 72 5.21 35.06 -11.91
C LEU A 72 4.36 35.58 -10.75
N LYS A 73 3.41 36.45 -11.05
CA LYS A 73 2.37 36.91 -10.12
C LYS A 73 1.14 36.02 -10.23
N GLN A 74 0.27 36.05 -9.20
CA GLN A 74 -0.99 35.29 -9.23
C GLN A 74 -1.87 35.64 -10.43
N ALA A 75 -1.86 36.91 -10.87
CA ALA A 75 -2.61 37.33 -12.06
C ALA A 75 -2.16 36.59 -13.33
N ASP A 76 -0.89 36.21 -13.42
CA ASP A 76 -0.29 35.55 -14.59
C ASP A 76 -0.70 34.07 -14.69
N LEU A 77 -1.29 33.51 -13.63
CA LEU A 77 -1.86 32.17 -13.65
C LEU A 77 -3.29 32.12 -14.21
N ALA A 78 -3.94 33.27 -14.44
CA ALA A 78 -5.30 33.30 -14.97
C ALA A 78 -5.53 32.42 -16.22
N PRO A 79 -4.59 32.28 -17.17
CA PRO A 79 -4.74 31.37 -18.31
C PRO A 79 -4.88 29.89 -17.93
N TYR A 80 -4.30 29.45 -16.82
CA TYR A 80 -4.36 28.04 -16.37
C TYR A 80 -5.59 27.74 -15.52
N PHE A 81 -6.12 28.74 -14.82
CA PHE A 81 -7.26 28.61 -13.91
C PHE A 81 -8.58 29.20 -14.46
N GLY A 82 -8.51 29.91 -15.59
CA GLY A 82 -9.60 30.62 -16.25
C GLY A 82 -9.84 32.04 -15.71
N THR A 83 -9.85 32.25 -14.40
CA THR A 83 -10.06 33.57 -13.78
C THR A 83 -9.10 33.81 -12.61
N THR A 84 -8.76 35.08 -12.35
CA THR A 84 -7.90 35.48 -11.22
C THR A 84 -8.51 35.14 -9.86
N SER A 85 -9.85 35.20 -9.74
CA SER A 85 -10.57 34.74 -8.56
C SER A 85 -10.35 33.24 -8.31
N ARG A 86 -10.40 32.40 -9.35
CA ARG A 86 -10.11 30.96 -9.21
C ARG A 86 -8.64 30.70 -8.85
N VAL A 87 -7.70 31.48 -9.36
CA VAL A 87 -6.29 31.39 -8.93
C VAL A 87 -6.19 31.60 -7.42
N SER A 88 -6.77 32.69 -6.90
CA SER A 88 -6.71 33.00 -5.47
C SER A 88 -7.40 31.95 -4.61
N GLU A 89 -8.56 31.44 -5.04
CA GLU A 89 -9.26 30.36 -4.32
C GLU A 89 -8.41 29.10 -4.20
N VAL A 90 -7.75 28.71 -5.29
CA VAL A 90 -6.93 27.49 -5.31
C VAL A 90 -5.62 27.67 -4.56
N LEU A 91 -4.92 28.79 -4.76
CA LEU A 91 -3.68 29.09 -4.01
C LEU A 91 -3.91 29.25 -2.51
N ASN A 92 -5.10 29.67 -2.09
CA ASN A 92 -5.49 29.73 -0.68
C ASN A 92 -6.18 28.44 -0.18
N ARG A 93 -6.12 27.34 -0.95
CA ARG A 93 -6.69 26.02 -0.59
C ARG A 93 -8.20 26.03 -0.31
N LYS A 94 -8.92 27.07 -0.74
CA LYS A 94 -10.38 27.14 -0.67
C LYS A 94 -11.04 26.24 -1.71
N ARG A 95 -10.31 25.91 -2.77
CA ARG A 95 -10.75 25.05 -3.87
C ARG A 95 -9.64 24.11 -4.32
N ALA A 96 -9.99 22.85 -4.56
CA ALA A 96 -9.05 21.87 -5.11
C ALA A 96 -8.76 22.13 -6.61
N LEU A 97 -7.59 21.67 -7.07
CA LEU A 97 -7.23 21.66 -8.49
C LEU A 97 -8.15 20.72 -9.27
N THR A 98 -8.60 21.15 -10.45
CA THR A 98 -9.32 20.28 -11.39
C THR A 98 -8.34 19.58 -12.33
N VAL A 99 -8.75 18.47 -12.95
CA VAL A 99 -7.92 17.73 -13.92
C VAL A 99 -7.45 18.63 -15.06
N ASP A 100 -8.31 19.53 -15.55
CA ASP A 100 -7.93 20.47 -16.62
C ASP A 100 -6.92 21.52 -16.14
N MET A 101 -7.03 22.00 -14.90
CA MET A 101 -6.01 22.87 -14.31
C MET A 101 -4.68 22.14 -14.17
N ILE A 102 -4.69 20.88 -13.71
CA ILE A 102 -3.49 20.06 -13.58
C ILE A 102 -2.81 19.91 -14.95
N ARG A 103 -3.57 19.61 -16.00
CA ARG A 103 -3.05 19.50 -17.37
C ARG A 103 -2.46 20.83 -17.86
N ALA A 104 -3.19 21.94 -17.64
CA ALA A 104 -2.75 23.27 -18.05
C ALA A 104 -1.48 23.72 -17.32
N LEU A 105 -1.37 23.45 -16.01
CA LEU A 105 -0.20 23.75 -15.19
C LEU A 105 0.99 22.86 -15.56
N SER A 106 0.74 21.59 -15.85
CA SER A 106 1.80 20.68 -16.27
C SER A 106 2.44 21.14 -17.58
N ILE A 107 1.60 21.47 -18.58
CA ILE A 107 2.08 21.95 -19.89
C ILE A 107 2.69 23.36 -19.77
N GLY A 108 2.02 24.28 -19.07
CA GLY A 108 2.39 25.70 -19.05
C GLY A 108 3.52 26.06 -18.10
N LEU A 109 3.57 25.42 -16.93
CA LEU A 109 4.59 25.68 -15.92
C LEU A 109 5.68 24.60 -15.86
N GLY A 110 5.50 23.48 -16.56
CA GLY A 110 6.44 22.35 -16.55
C GLY A 110 6.43 21.61 -15.20
N LEU A 111 5.29 21.58 -14.52
CA LEU A 111 5.11 20.85 -13.27
C LEU A 111 4.76 19.39 -13.58
N SER A 112 5.32 18.45 -12.81
CA SER A 112 4.97 17.05 -13.00
C SER A 112 3.50 16.82 -12.61
N VAL A 113 2.80 15.98 -13.38
CA VAL A 113 1.41 15.61 -13.09
C VAL A 113 1.32 14.91 -11.73
N GLU A 114 2.31 14.08 -11.38
CA GLU A 114 2.38 13.37 -10.10
C GLU A 114 2.44 14.33 -8.91
N THR A 115 3.25 15.38 -9.01
CA THR A 115 3.34 16.46 -8.00
C THR A 115 2.01 17.19 -7.86
N LEU A 116 1.34 17.49 -8.97
CA LEU A 116 0.06 18.24 -8.96
C LEU A 116 -1.14 17.40 -8.46
N ILE A 117 -1.06 16.07 -8.54
CA ILE A 117 -2.07 15.17 -7.97
C ILE A 117 -1.76 14.85 -6.48
N GLY A 118 -0.52 15.08 -6.02
CA GLY A 118 -0.09 14.76 -4.66
C GLY A 118 0.14 13.26 -4.43
N LEU A 119 0.52 12.52 -5.48
CA LEU A 119 0.63 11.05 -5.44
C LEU A 119 1.91 10.53 -4.78
N SER A 120 2.91 11.38 -4.49
CA SER A 120 4.24 10.91 -4.05
C SER A 120 4.28 10.31 -2.64
N ASN A 121 3.15 10.13 -1.95
CA ASN A 121 3.04 9.30 -0.74
C ASN A 121 1.73 8.50 -0.60
N SER A 122 1.00 8.23 -1.70
CA SER A 122 -0.14 7.31 -1.62
C SER A 122 0.35 5.86 -1.52
N LYS A 123 0.88 5.49 -0.36
CA LYS A 123 0.76 4.11 0.09
C LYS A 123 -0.74 3.86 0.17
N ASN A 124 -1.28 3.14 -0.81
CA ASN A 124 -2.68 2.64 -0.84
C ASN A 124 -2.92 1.61 0.28
N THR A 125 -2.59 1.96 1.51
CA THR A 125 -2.79 1.20 2.73
C THR A 125 -3.72 2.04 3.59
N LEU A 126 -4.82 1.46 4.09
CA LEU A 126 -5.64 2.15 5.09
C LEU A 126 -4.74 2.42 6.30
N ASP A 127 -4.63 3.68 6.72
CA ASP A 127 -3.99 4.01 7.97
C ASP A 127 -4.72 3.27 9.10
N LYS A 128 -4.03 2.35 9.77
CA LYS A 128 -4.59 1.53 10.87
C LYS A 128 -5.24 2.39 11.97
N ASN A 129 -4.78 3.64 12.11
CA ASN A 129 -5.25 4.57 13.14
C ASN A 129 -6.51 5.36 12.75
N ASN A 130 -6.94 5.32 11.48
CA ASN A 130 -8.07 6.12 11.00
C ASN A 130 -9.00 5.32 10.07
N ILE A 131 -9.52 4.20 10.57
CA ILE A 131 -10.47 3.36 9.84
C ILE A 131 -11.88 3.94 9.96
N ASP A 132 -12.43 4.38 8.82
CA ASP A 132 -13.82 4.78 8.68
C ASP A 132 -14.74 3.55 8.53
N TRP A 133 -15.31 3.10 9.65
CA TRP A 133 -16.16 1.91 9.73
C TRP A 133 -17.45 2.03 8.93
N SER A 134 -17.89 3.26 8.62
CA SER A 134 -19.12 3.51 7.85
C SER A 134 -19.01 3.11 6.38
N LYS A 135 -17.79 3.02 5.83
CA LYS A 135 -17.52 2.71 4.42
C LYS A 135 -17.50 1.22 4.09
N PHE A 136 -17.59 0.36 5.10
CA PHE A 136 -17.67 -1.09 4.88
C PHE A 136 -19.00 -1.48 4.19
N PRO A 137 -19.01 -2.52 3.34
CA PRO A 137 -20.20 -2.94 2.58
C PRO A 137 -21.17 -3.79 3.43
N VAL A 138 -21.64 -3.24 4.56
CA VAL A 138 -22.44 -3.95 5.58
C VAL A 138 -23.68 -4.59 4.99
N LYS A 139 -24.41 -3.89 4.11
CA LYS A 139 -25.63 -4.41 3.49
C LYS A 139 -25.36 -5.72 2.74
N GLU A 140 -24.27 -5.74 1.98
CA GLU A 140 -23.86 -6.93 1.23
C GLU A 140 -23.39 -8.05 2.17
N MET A 141 -22.58 -7.73 3.19
CA MET A 141 -22.13 -8.70 4.21
C MET A 141 -23.31 -9.35 4.96
N LYS A 142 -24.35 -8.57 5.30
CA LYS A 142 -25.59 -9.08 5.93
C LYS A 142 -26.35 -10.00 4.99
N ASN A 143 -26.54 -9.60 3.73
CA ASN A 143 -27.23 -10.41 2.74
C ASN A 143 -26.52 -11.75 2.47
N ARG A 144 -25.18 -11.76 2.50
CA ARG A 144 -24.36 -12.97 2.40
C ARG A 144 -24.26 -13.76 3.71
N GLY A 145 -24.82 -13.25 4.80
CA GLY A 145 -24.86 -13.92 6.11
C GLY A 145 -23.56 -13.93 6.90
N TRP A 146 -22.57 -13.11 6.53
CA TRP A 146 -21.25 -13.09 7.20
C TRP A 146 -21.31 -12.61 8.65
N LEU A 147 -22.36 -11.85 9.00
CA LEU A 147 -22.52 -11.23 10.32
C LEU A 147 -23.54 -11.96 11.21
N LYS A 148 -24.08 -13.11 10.79
CA LYS A 148 -25.17 -13.82 11.50
C LYS A 148 -24.83 -14.11 12.97
N THR A 149 -23.61 -14.57 13.26
CA THR A 149 -23.14 -14.90 14.62
C THR A 149 -23.00 -13.68 15.53
N LEU A 150 -22.81 -12.49 14.96
CA LEU A 150 -22.62 -11.25 15.71
C LEU A 150 -23.93 -10.46 15.89
N LEU A 151 -24.92 -10.71 15.02
CA LEU A 151 -26.24 -10.05 15.04
C LEU A 151 -27.22 -10.63 16.07
N SER A 152 -26.88 -11.73 16.75
CA SER A 152 -27.72 -12.33 17.78
C SER A 152 -27.81 -11.50 19.07
N ASN A 153 -26.89 -10.55 19.28
CA ASN A 153 -26.93 -9.59 20.39
C ASN A 153 -27.53 -8.27 19.90
N THR A 154 -28.77 -8.00 20.27
CA THR A 154 -29.68 -6.99 19.68
C THR A 154 -29.34 -5.52 19.96
N THR A 155 -28.20 -5.20 20.58
CA THR A 155 -27.89 -3.84 21.07
C THR A 155 -26.64 -3.20 20.45
N ASP A 156 -25.89 -3.89 19.60
CA ASP A 156 -24.67 -3.34 19.03
C ASP A 156 -24.93 -2.41 17.83
N SER A 157 -24.21 -1.28 17.80
CA SER A 157 -24.17 -0.40 16.63
C SER A 157 -23.57 -1.13 15.43
N THR A 158 -23.91 -0.70 14.21
CA THR A 158 -23.39 -1.30 12.97
C THR A 158 -21.86 -1.28 12.92
N GLU A 159 -21.24 -0.21 13.43
CA GLU A 159 -19.78 -0.07 13.52
C GLU A 159 -19.15 -1.06 14.51
N SER A 160 -19.75 -1.23 15.69
CA SER A 160 -19.30 -2.20 16.71
C SER A 160 -19.26 -3.63 16.13
N ILE A 161 -20.27 -4.00 15.34
CA ILE A 161 -20.34 -5.32 14.70
C ILE A 161 -19.18 -5.52 13.72
N ILE A 162 -18.86 -4.50 12.90
CA ILE A 162 -17.78 -4.58 11.92
C ILE A 162 -16.42 -4.62 12.62
N GLN A 163 -16.24 -3.81 13.67
CA GLN A 163 -15.03 -3.84 14.49
C GLN A 163 -14.79 -5.23 15.08
N LYS A 164 -15.82 -5.83 15.69
CA LYS A 164 -15.77 -7.20 16.21
C LYS A 164 -15.43 -8.22 15.11
N TYR A 165 -16.08 -8.10 13.95
CA TYR A 165 -15.84 -8.98 12.80
C TYR A 165 -14.40 -8.91 12.28
N ILE A 166 -13.86 -7.70 12.08
CA ILE A 166 -12.49 -7.51 11.62
C ILE A 166 -11.50 -7.96 12.71
N ALA A 167 -11.77 -7.68 13.99
CA ALA A 167 -10.95 -8.13 15.10
C ALA A 167 -10.86 -9.68 15.17
N GLN A 168 -11.95 -10.40 14.90
CA GLN A 168 -11.94 -11.87 14.84
C GLN A 168 -10.99 -12.42 13.77
N SER A 169 -10.84 -11.71 12.64
CA SER A 169 -9.89 -12.11 11.61
C SER A 169 -8.43 -11.89 12.03
N GLY A 170 -8.14 -11.04 13.03
CA GLY A 170 -6.77 -10.67 13.39
C GLY A 170 -5.99 -10.02 12.23
N LEU A 171 -6.71 -9.47 11.25
CA LEU A 171 -6.14 -9.01 10.00
C LEU A 171 -5.11 -7.91 10.21
N GLN A 172 -3.86 -8.20 9.87
CA GLN A 172 -2.85 -7.17 9.66
C GLN A 172 -3.06 -6.52 8.29
N ILE A 173 -3.65 -5.33 8.30
CA ILE A 173 -3.80 -4.45 7.13
C ILE A 173 -2.44 -4.34 6.42
N GLY A 174 -2.37 -4.77 5.15
CA GLY A 174 -1.16 -4.76 4.31
C GLY A 174 -0.43 -6.11 4.13
N ALA A 175 -0.84 -7.17 4.82
CA ALA A 175 -0.16 -8.48 4.76
C ALA A 175 -0.53 -9.36 3.54
N ALA A 176 -1.41 -8.87 2.66
CA ALA A 176 -1.94 -9.65 1.54
C ALA A 176 -1.46 -9.13 0.19
N SER A 177 -1.05 -10.07 -0.67
CA SER A 177 -0.70 -9.82 -2.07
C SER A 177 -1.92 -10.09 -2.95
N PHE A 178 -2.43 -9.04 -3.60
CA PHE A 178 -3.60 -9.11 -4.47
C PHE A 178 -3.20 -9.30 -5.94
N LYS A 179 -3.90 -10.18 -6.66
CA LYS A 179 -3.79 -10.34 -8.11
C LYS A 179 -4.98 -9.68 -8.81
N ARG A 180 -4.71 -8.71 -9.69
CA ARG A 180 -5.72 -7.99 -10.48
C ARG A 180 -5.28 -7.91 -11.95
N LYS A 181 -6.16 -8.25 -12.88
CA LYS A 181 -6.02 -7.94 -14.30
C LYS A 181 -6.20 -6.43 -14.55
N LEU A 182 -5.62 -5.95 -15.65
CA LEU A 182 -5.61 -4.55 -16.09
C LEU A 182 -7.02 -3.92 -16.28
N SER A 183 -8.09 -4.72 -16.33
CA SER A 183 -9.48 -4.26 -16.49
C SER A 183 -10.27 -4.09 -15.18
N GLY A 184 -9.60 -4.12 -14.02
CA GLY A 184 -10.27 -3.93 -12.72
C GLY A 184 -10.73 -2.49 -12.48
N ASP A 185 -11.76 -2.32 -11.66
CA ASP A 185 -12.21 -1.00 -11.19
C ASP A 185 -11.06 -0.24 -10.50
N ALA A 186 -11.01 1.08 -10.71
CA ALA A 186 -10.07 1.98 -10.05
C ALA A 186 -10.11 1.79 -8.52
N GLN A 187 -8.95 1.87 -7.85
CA GLN A 187 -8.90 1.84 -6.39
C GLN A 187 -9.54 3.10 -5.83
N THR A 188 -10.79 2.98 -5.41
CA THR A 188 -11.45 3.98 -4.58
C THR A 188 -11.31 3.61 -3.10
N PRO A 189 -11.42 4.57 -2.16
CA PRO A 189 -11.45 4.26 -0.74
C PRO A 189 -12.51 3.20 -0.40
N ASN A 190 -13.71 3.26 -0.98
CA ASN A 190 -14.77 2.29 -0.74
C ASN A 190 -14.42 0.88 -1.24
N THR A 191 -13.76 0.79 -2.40
CA THR A 191 -13.23 -0.49 -2.91
C THR A 191 -12.23 -1.10 -1.93
N MET A 192 -11.41 -0.28 -1.27
CA MET A 192 -10.46 -0.75 -0.27
C MET A 192 -11.18 -1.35 0.95
N TYR A 193 -12.15 -0.66 1.54
CA TYR A 193 -12.91 -1.22 2.68
C TYR A 193 -13.63 -2.54 2.33
N ALA A 194 -14.19 -2.64 1.14
CA ALA A 194 -14.77 -3.88 0.66
C ALA A 194 -13.72 -4.99 0.49
N LEU A 195 -12.52 -4.69 -0.05
CA LEU A 195 -11.43 -5.66 -0.12
C LEU A 195 -11.01 -6.16 1.26
N TYR A 196 -10.93 -5.30 2.28
CA TYR A 196 -10.62 -5.73 3.65
C TYR A 196 -11.71 -6.60 4.26
N ALA A 197 -12.99 -6.27 4.01
CA ALA A 197 -14.12 -7.10 4.45
C ALA A 197 -14.06 -8.50 3.83
N TRP A 198 -13.80 -8.56 2.52
CA TRP A 198 -13.64 -9.82 1.79
C TRP A 198 -12.44 -10.61 2.32
N LEU A 199 -11.32 -9.94 2.59
CA LEU A 199 -10.13 -10.62 3.07
C LEU A 199 -10.29 -11.16 4.50
N ALA A 200 -10.94 -10.40 5.38
CA ALA A 200 -11.32 -10.89 6.71
C ALA A 200 -12.20 -12.14 6.60
N ARG A 201 -13.13 -12.19 5.65
CA ARG A 201 -13.95 -13.38 5.39
C ARG A 201 -13.10 -14.59 4.99
N VAL A 202 -12.17 -14.38 4.06
CA VAL A 202 -11.25 -15.43 3.58
C VAL A 202 -10.40 -15.98 4.73
N ILE A 203 -9.88 -15.12 5.61
CA ILE A 203 -9.11 -15.56 6.80
C ILE A 203 -9.98 -16.41 7.73
N LEU A 204 -11.19 -15.95 8.03
CA LEU A 204 -12.09 -16.68 8.92
C LEU A 204 -12.43 -18.07 8.35
N GLN A 205 -12.70 -18.18 7.05
CA GLN A 205 -12.93 -19.47 6.39
C GLN A 205 -11.68 -20.36 6.34
N ALA A 206 -10.49 -19.78 6.14
CA ALA A 206 -9.24 -20.52 6.19
C ALA A 206 -8.98 -21.11 7.59
N ARG A 207 -9.32 -20.38 8.65
CA ARG A 207 -9.18 -20.84 10.03
C ARG A 207 -10.18 -21.92 10.39
N GLU A 208 -11.40 -21.90 9.84
CA GLU A 208 -12.35 -23.02 9.98
C GLU A 208 -11.81 -24.32 9.38
N LYS A 209 -10.94 -24.23 8.37
CA LYS A 209 -10.28 -25.40 7.76
C LYS A 209 -9.01 -25.85 8.49
N LYS A 210 -8.54 -25.12 9.51
CA LYS A 210 -7.22 -25.32 10.12
C LYS A 210 -6.97 -26.75 10.60
N ASP A 211 -7.99 -27.42 11.11
CA ASP A 211 -7.88 -28.79 11.63
C ASP A 211 -7.66 -29.85 10.53
N ILE A 212 -7.97 -29.52 9.28
CA ILE A 212 -7.84 -30.41 8.12
C ILE A 212 -6.49 -30.17 7.39
N LEU A 213 -5.87 -29.03 7.62
CA LEU A 213 -4.63 -28.63 6.94
C LEU A 213 -3.40 -29.38 7.47
N GLY A 214 -2.48 -29.69 6.56
CA GLY A 214 -1.16 -30.19 6.92
C GLY A 214 -0.28 -29.11 7.57
N LYS A 215 0.95 -29.48 7.93
CA LYS A 215 1.94 -28.52 8.44
C LYS A 215 2.57 -27.75 7.28
N TYR A 216 2.53 -26.43 7.37
CA TYR A 216 3.18 -25.56 6.40
C TYR A 216 4.70 -25.51 6.60
N ASP A 217 5.46 -25.72 5.53
CA ASP A 217 6.90 -25.53 5.49
C ASP A 217 7.23 -24.26 4.67
N PRO A 218 7.92 -23.26 5.27
CA PRO A 218 8.34 -22.05 4.56
C PRO A 218 9.20 -22.29 3.30
N ASN A 219 9.95 -23.39 3.23
CA ASN A 219 10.83 -23.72 2.10
C ASN A 219 10.14 -24.54 1.00
N LEU A 220 8.85 -24.85 1.18
CA LEU A 220 8.07 -25.68 0.27
C LEU A 220 7.95 -25.10 -1.14
N ILE A 221 7.72 -23.79 -1.25
CA ILE A 221 7.40 -23.14 -2.52
C ILE A 221 8.67 -22.94 -3.33
N ASN A 222 9.04 -23.97 -4.10
CA ASN A 222 10.17 -23.99 -5.02
C ASN A 222 9.72 -24.40 -6.43
N ASN A 223 10.66 -24.35 -7.39
CA ASN A 223 10.35 -24.67 -8.81
C ASN A 223 9.82 -26.10 -9.01
N GLY A 224 10.25 -27.07 -8.21
CA GLY A 224 9.75 -28.45 -8.27
C GLY A 224 8.29 -28.53 -7.85
N PHE A 225 7.99 -27.99 -6.68
CA PHE A 225 6.63 -27.90 -6.14
C PHE A 225 5.66 -27.21 -7.12
N LEU A 226 6.06 -26.08 -7.70
CA LEU A 226 5.23 -25.35 -8.66
C LEU A 226 4.98 -26.14 -9.95
N ARG A 227 5.96 -26.93 -10.41
CA ARG A 227 5.79 -27.81 -11.57
C ARG A 227 4.84 -28.95 -11.28
N GLU A 228 4.96 -29.60 -10.12
CA GLU A 228 4.04 -30.67 -9.70
C GLU A 228 2.60 -30.13 -9.61
N LEU A 229 2.41 -28.99 -8.95
CA LEU A 229 1.10 -28.33 -8.87
C LEU A 229 0.53 -28.03 -10.27
N ALA A 230 1.36 -27.53 -11.19
CA ALA A 230 0.92 -27.24 -12.56
C ALA A 230 0.57 -28.52 -13.34
N GLN A 231 1.27 -29.63 -13.13
CA GLN A 231 0.99 -30.91 -13.79
C GLN A 231 -0.39 -31.47 -13.41
N LEU A 232 -0.92 -31.12 -12.23
CA LEU A 232 -2.26 -31.53 -11.83
C LEU A 232 -3.35 -31.03 -12.79
N SER A 233 -3.09 -29.96 -13.56
CA SER A 233 -4.02 -29.45 -14.58
C SER A 233 -4.30 -30.41 -15.73
N TRP A 234 -3.50 -31.46 -15.90
CA TRP A 234 -3.68 -32.46 -16.96
C TRP A 234 -4.79 -33.47 -16.64
N PHE A 235 -5.12 -33.63 -15.36
CA PHE A 235 -6.17 -34.56 -14.94
C PHE A 235 -7.54 -33.92 -15.09
N GLU A 236 -8.55 -34.74 -15.38
CA GLU A 236 -9.94 -34.31 -15.48
C GLU A 236 -10.43 -33.61 -14.20
N HIS A 237 -9.98 -34.08 -13.03
CA HIS A 237 -10.29 -33.51 -11.71
C HIS A 237 -9.18 -32.58 -11.20
N GLY A 238 -8.34 -32.05 -12.09
CA GLY A 238 -7.14 -31.28 -11.77
C GLY A 238 -7.31 -30.18 -10.72
N PRO A 239 -8.35 -29.33 -10.80
CA PRO A 239 -8.58 -28.28 -9.80
C PRO A 239 -8.80 -28.81 -8.38
N ILE A 240 -9.50 -29.94 -8.23
CA ILE A 240 -9.77 -30.56 -6.93
C ILE A 240 -8.47 -31.15 -6.38
N LEU A 241 -7.72 -31.86 -7.22
CA LEU A 241 -6.42 -32.42 -6.85
C LEU A 241 -5.42 -31.33 -6.44
N ALA A 242 -5.44 -30.17 -7.11
CA ALA A 242 -4.61 -29.03 -6.76
C ALA A 242 -4.96 -28.47 -5.37
N ILE A 243 -6.25 -28.38 -5.03
CA ILE A 243 -6.69 -27.96 -3.69
C ILE A 243 -6.21 -28.95 -2.63
N GLU A 244 -6.45 -30.25 -2.83
CA GLU A 244 -6.02 -31.30 -1.89
C GLU A 244 -4.50 -31.32 -1.70
N TYR A 245 -3.75 -31.16 -2.78
CA TYR A 245 -2.29 -31.07 -2.75
C TYR A 245 -1.81 -29.86 -1.94
N LEU A 246 -2.44 -28.69 -2.12
CA LEU A 246 -2.12 -27.48 -1.35
C LEU A 246 -2.49 -27.64 0.13
N GLU A 247 -3.68 -28.14 0.43
CA GLU A 247 -4.18 -28.33 1.80
C GLU A 247 -3.30 -29.32 2.59
N LYS A 248 -2.83 -30.40 1.94
CA LYS A 248 -1.88 -31.36 2.52
C LYS A 248 -0.56 -30.70 2.95
N HIS A 249 -0.16 -29.62 2.29
CA HIS A 249 1.04 -28.88 2.64
C HIS A 249 0.77 -27.62 3.48
N GLY A 250 -0.39 -27.56 4.14
CA GLY A 250 -0.73 -26.46 5.04
C GLY A 250 -1.14 -25.17 4.35
N ILE A 251 -1.46 -25.20 3.05
CA ILE A 251 -1.93 -24.05 2.29
C ILE A 251 -3.45 -24.15 2.13
N ALA A 252 -4.19 -23.29 2.83
CA ALA A 252 -5.65 -23.25 2.71
C ALA A 252 -6.06 -22.60 1.38
N VAL A 253 -6.92 -23.26 0.61
CA VAL A 253 -7.53 -22.68 -0.59
C VAL A 253 -8.98 -22.31 -0.29
N ILE A 254 -9.30 -21.03 -0.46
CA ILE A 254 -10.63 -20.47 -0.21
C ILE A 254 -11.16 -19.86 -1.50
N ILE A 255 -12.37 -20.26 -1.86
CA ILE A 255 -13.10 -19.71 -3.00
C ILE A 255 -14.23 -18.84 -2.45
N GLU A 256 -14.02 -17.54 -2.41
CA GLU A 256 -15.01 -16.57 -1.93
C GLU A 256 -15.33 -15.55 -3.04
N PRO A 257 -16.60 -15.44 -3.49
CA PRO A 257 -16.98 -14.48 -4.51
C PRO A 257 -16.62 -13.04 -4.13
N HIS A 258 -16.09 -12.25 -5.07
CA HIS A 258 -15.76 -10.85 -4.84
C HIS A 258 -16.98 -10.04 -4.36
N LEU A 259 -16.74 -8.99 -3.58
CA LEU A 259 -17.77 -8.02 -3.22
C LEU A 259 -17.95 -7.01 -4.35
N LYS A 260 -19.09 -6.32 -4.39
CA LYS A 260 -19.34 -5.33 -5.45
C LYS A 260 -18.22 -4.28 -5.50
N GLY A 261 -17.65 -4.08 -6.68
CA GLY A 261 -16.57 -3.12 -6.90
C GLY A 261 -15.18 -3.60 -6.46
N THR A 262 -15.03 -4.86 -6.04
CA THR A 262 -13.74 -5.45 -5.65
C THR A 262 -13.21 -6.44 -6.68
N HIS A 263 -13.44 -6.22 -7.99
CA HIS A 263 -12.95 -7.10 -9.05
C HIS A 263 -11.47 -7.49 -8.81
N LEU A 264 -11.28 -8.75 -8.45
CA LEU A 264 -10.05 -9.36 -7.94
C LEU A 264 -9.98 -10.78 -8.51
N ASP A 265 -8.83 -11.16 -9.05
CA ASP A 265 -8.62 -12.52 -9.57
C ASP A 265 -8.15 -13.49 -8.47
N GLY A 266 -7.60 -12.96 -7.39
CA GLY A 266 -7.27 -13.71 -6.18
C GLY A 266 -6.38 -12.92 -5.23
N ALA A 267 -6.14 -13.48 -4.05
CA ALA A 267 -5.16 -12.97 -3.10
C ALA A 267 -4.36 -14.12 -2.48
N ALA A 268 -3.12 -13.85 -2.10
CA ALA A 268 -2.31 -14.72 -1.28
C ALA A 268 -1.85 -13.96 -0.04
N LEU A 269 -1.96 -14.58 1.13
CA LEU A 269 -1.48 -14.02 2.38
C LEU A 269 -0.95 -15.13 3.28
N LYS A 270 -0.05 -14.75 4.18
CA LYS A 270 0.38 -15.61 5.28
C LYS A 270 -0.46 -15.25 6.51
N ASP A 271 -1.29 -16.18 6.95
CA ASP A 271 -1.98 -16.03 8.23
C ASP A 271 -0.97 -16.19 9.38
N SER A 272 -1.07 -15.31 10.38
CA SER A 272 -0.13 -15.22 11.51
C SER A 272 -0.50 -16.17 12.64
#